data_AF-A0A8S3HBA1-F1
#
_entry.id   AF-A0A8S3HBA1-F1
#
_cell.length_a   1.000
_cell.length_b   1.000
_cell.length_c   1.000
_cell.angle_alpha   90.00
_cell.angle_beta   90.00
_cell.angle_gamma   90.00
#
_symmetry.space_group_name_H-M   'P 1'
#
loop_
_entity.id
_entity.type
_entity.pdbx_description
1 polymer ?
#
loop_
_entity_poly.entity_id
_entity_poly.type
_entity_poly.pdbx_seq_one_letter_code
_entity_poly.pdbx_strand_id
1 'polypeptide(L)'
;MLSLNSSDHHFIRKFYDLKPNEEQIHLAKMIWKTTADELKTIEYIEILRKRIFLQRLPSRIDKIINQTIEPIELLLSNSTINKDQRASLVSSCSKTITQYKFDLMSLNLNIMENIKRDHQQSLKDLQLKLIISNHDETSIEVIKAGQIAMRKRHHPCRLFFINCAAVTRRANSASQLRVL
;
A
#
# COMPACT_ATOMS: atom_id res chain seq x y z
N MET A 1 -5.76 13.05 -2.01
CA MET A 1 -4.81 13.92 -2.74
C MET A 1 -3.84 14.47 -1.70
N LEU A 2 -2.52 14.29 -1.85
CA LEU A 2 -1.55 14.88 -0.91
C LEU A 2 -1.61 16.39 -1.10
N SER A 3 -2.27 17.11 -0.18
CA SER A 3 -2.40 18.56 -0.25
C SER A 3 -1.11 19.21 0.24
N LEU A 4 -0.61 20.20 -0.52
CA LEU A 4 0.49 21.06 -0.08
C LEU A 4 0.10 21.74 1.24
N ASN A 5 1.03 21.79 2.19
CA ASN A 5 0.83 22.50 3.46
C ASN A 5 1.88 23.61 3.66
N SER A 6 1.78 24.32 4.79
CA SER A 6 2.71 25.40 5.14
C SER A 6 4.18 24.96 5.17
N SER A 7 4.49 23.73 5.62
CA SER A 7 5.86 23.21 5.58
C SER A 7 6.36 22.96 4.15
N ASP A 8 5.51 22.47 3.25
CA ASP A 8 5.88 22.25 1.86
C ASP A 8 6.17 23.59 1.16
N HIS A 9 5.31 24.59 1.41
CA HIS A 9 5.52 25.96 0.91
C HIS A 9 6.82 26.58 1.44
N HIS A 10 7.17 26.32 2.70
CA HIS A 10 8.43 26.77 3.29
C HIS A 10 9.67 26.18 2.59
N PHE A 11 9.69 24.87 2.33
CA PHE A 11 10.81 24.23 1.63
C PHE A 11 10.89 24.65 0.17
N ILE A 12 9.75 24.79 -0.51
CA ILE A 12 9.70 25.29 -1.89
C ILE A 12 10.25 26.71 -1.95
N ARG A 13 9.82 27.60 -1.05
CA ARG A 13 10.31 28.98 -0.98
C ARG A 13 11.82 29.03 -0.73
N LYS A 14 12.31 28.31 0.29
CA LYS A 14 13.74 28.21 0.58
C LYS A 14 14.54 27.72 -0.63
N PHE A 15 14.01 26.75 -1.38
CA PHE A 15 14.67 26.24 -2.57
C PHE A 15 14.77 27.32 -3.67
N TYR A 16 13.69 28.05 -3.95
CA TYR A 16 13.73 29.14 -4.95
C TYR A 16 14.57 30.35 -4.51
N ASP A 17 14.67 30.61 -3.20
CA ASP A 17 15.53 31.67 -2.66
C ASP A 17 17.03 31.41 -2.96
N LEU A 18 17.42 30.15 -3.19
CA LEU A 18 18.77 29.75 -3.62
C LEU A 18 19.04 30.00 -5.11
N LYS A 19 18.06 30.51 -5.86
CA LYS A 19 18.13 30.77 -7.31
C LYS A 19 18.63 29.56 -8.11
N PRO A 20 17.93 28.41 -8.02
CA PRO A 20 18.34 27.20 -8.69
C PRO A 20 18.24 27.35 -10.22
N ASN A 21 19.14 26.67 -10.94
CA ASN A 21 19.08 26.58 -12.40
C ASN A 21 17.92 25.67 -12.86
N GLU A 22 17.65 25.66 -14.17
CA GLU A 22 16.52 24.91 -14.73
C GLU A 22 16.62 23.40 -14.50
N GLU A 23 17.83 22.83 -14.58
CA GLU A 23 18.08 21.41 -14.34
C GLU A 23 17.80 21.04 -12.87
N GLN A 24 18.26 21.87 -11.93
CA GLN A 24 17.99 21.73 -10.49
C GLN A 24 16.49 21.79 -10.19
N ILE A 25 15.78 22.73 -10.81
CA ILE A 25 14.32 22.84 -10.67
C ILE A 25 13.64 21.58 -11.19
N HIS A 26 14.07 21.06 -12.35
CA HIS A 26 13.51 19.85 -12.94
C HIS A 26 13.76 18.62 -12.04
N LEU A 27 15.00 18.43 -11.56
CA LEU A 27 15.36 17.34 -10.66
C LEU A 27 14.60 17.42 -9.34
N ALA A 28 14.49 18.60 -8.73
CA ALA A 28 13.73 18.80 -7.49
C ALA A 28 12.24 18.43 -7.66
N LYS A 29 11.62 18.85 -8.77
CA LYS A 29 10.23 18.49 -9.10
C LYS A 29 10.07 16.97 -9.24
N MET A 30 10.98 16.31 -9.95
CA MET A 30 10.96 14.86 -10.12
C MET A 30 11.14 14.14 -8.78
N ILE A 31 12.08 14.58 -7.94
CA ILE A 31 12.33 14.02 -6.62
C ILE A 31 11.08 14.13 -5.73
N TRP A 32 10.47 15.31 -5.63
CA TRP A 32 9.28 15.51 -4.81
C TRP A 32 8.07 14.73 -5.32
N LYS A 33 7.87 14.67 -6.64
CA LYS A 33 6.81 13.87 -7.25
C LYS A 33 6.98 12.38 -6.95
N THR A 34 8.17 11.82 -7.21
CA THR A 34 8.45 10.41 -6.96
C THR A 34 8.35 10.09 -5.46
N THR A 35 8.74 11.02 -4.57
CA THR A 35 8.55 10.85 -3.11
C THR A 35 7.07 10.79 -2.74
N ALA A 36 6.24 11.66 -3.33
CA ALA A 36 4.81 11.66 -3.10
C ALA A 36 4.14 10.36 -3.59
N ASP A 37 4.56 9.84 -4.74
CA ASP A 37 4.03 8.58 -5.30
C ASP A 37 4.52 7.34 -4.53
N GLU A 38 5.77 7.34 -4.03
CA GLU A 38 6.29 6.35 -3.08
C GLU A 38 5.41 6.28 -1.84
N LEU A 39 5.07 7.43 -1.24
CA LEU A 39 4.27 7.50 -0.02
C LEU A 39 2.84 7.00 -0.21
N LYS A 40 2.18 7.34 -1.34
CA LYS A 40 0.86 6.78 -1.68
C LYS A 40 0.93 5.27 -1.83
N THR A 41 1.99 4.76 -2.47
CA THR A 41 2.19 3.33 -2.67
C THR A 41 2.36 2.60 -1.33
N ILE A 42 3.15 3.16 -0.42
CA ILE A 42 3.32 2.64 0.95
C ILE A 42 1.98 2.61 1.69
N GLU A 43 1.21 3.70 1.67
CA GLU A 43 -0.11 3.75 2.30
C GLU A 43 -1.04 2.67 1.75
N TYR A 44 -1.06 2.49 0.43
CA TYR A 44 -1.87 1.47 -0.22
C TYR A 44 -1.44 0.05 0.15
N ILE A 45 -0.13 -0.22 0.22
CA ILE A 45 0.41 -1.51 0.69
C ILE A 45 -0.08 -1.82 2.10
N GLU A 46 -0.03 -0.85 3.02
CA GLU A 46 -0.50 -1.05 4.39
C GLU A 46 -2.01 -1.31 4.46
N ILE A 47 -2.81 -0.63 3.63
CA ILE A 47 -4.24 -0.93 3.48
C ILE A 47 -4.46 -2.36 2.98
N LEU A 48 -3.70 -2.79 1.97
CA LEU A 48 -3.78 -4.15 1.43
C LEU A 48 -3.38 -5.20 2.46
N ARG A 49 -2.28 -4.99 3.19
CA ARG A 49 -1.84 -5.89 4.27
C ARG A 49 -2.90 -6.04 5.35
N LYS A 50 -3.50 -4.93 5.79
CA LYS A 50 -4.62 -4.95 6.75
C LYS A 50 -5.83 -5.71 6.21
N ARG A 51 -6.13 -5.55 4.91
CA ARG A 51 -7.22 -6.26 4.23
C ARG A 51 -6.98 -7.76 4.13
N ILE A 52 -5.76 -8.17 3.77
CA ILE A 52 -5.33 -9.59 3.75
C ILE A 52 -5.47 -10.20 5.14
N PHE A 53 -4.98 -9.50 6.17
CA PHE A 53 -5.10 -9.95 7.56
C PHE A 53 -6.57 -10.15 7.98
N LEU A 54 -7.45 -9.23 7.57
CA LEU A 54 -8.89 -9.32 7.83
C LEU A 54 -9.64 -10.24 6.85
N GLN A 55 -8.95 -10.89 5.92
CA GLN A 55 -9.54 -11.71 4.85
C GLN A 55 -10.61 -10.97 4.04
N ARG A 56 -10.44 -9.67 3.81
CA ARG A 56 -11.37 -8.81 3.08
C ARG A 56 -10.77 -8.34 1.77
N LEU A 57 -11.42 -8.66 0.66
CA LEU A 57 -11.02 -8.15 -0.64
C LEU A 57 -11.37 -6.66 -0.81
N PRO A 58 -10.65 -5.94 -1.69
CA PRO A 58 -11.13 -4.67 -2.21
C PRO A 58 -12.51 -4.84 -2.86
N SER A 59 -13.45 -3.94 -2.55
CA SER A 59 -14.86 -4.05 -2.95
C SER A 59 -15.08 -4.26 -4.45
N ARG A 60 -14.28 -3.59 -5.30
CA ARG A 60 -14.34 -3.77 -6.76
C ARG A 60 -13.96 -5.18 -7.20
N ILE A 61 -12.90 -5.73 -6.60
CA ILE A 61 -12.42 -7.09 -6.92
C ILE A 61 -13.41 -8.11 -6.41
N ASP A 62 -13.91 -7.95 -5.18
CA ASP A 62 -14.91 -8.85 -4.61
C ASP A 62 -16.18 -8.89 -5.46
N LYS A 63 -16.65 -7.71 -5.93
CA LYS A 63 -17.80 -7.61 -6.84
C LYS A 63 -17.58 -8.39 -8.14
N ILE A 64 -16.43 -8.23 -8.79
CA ILE A 64 -16.10 -8.94 -10.04
C ILE A 64 -16.08 -10.45 -9.81
N ILE A 65 -15.47 -10.89 -8.71
CA ILE A 65 -15.39 -12.31 -8.38
C ILE A 65 -16.78 -12.87 -8.15
N ASN A 66 -17.60 -12.22 -7.33
CA ASN A 66 -18.96 -12.67 -7.03
C ASN A 66 -19.84 -12.71 -8.31
N GLN A 67 -19.74 -11.72 -9.20
CA GLN A 67 -20.42 -11.73 -10.50
C GLN A 67 -20.01 -12.92 -11.38
N THR A 68 -18.74 -13.31 -11.34
CA THR A 68 -18.24 -14.47 -12.09
C THR A 68 -18.74 -15.79 -11.50
N ILE A 69 -19.05 -15.82 -10.20
CA ILE A 69 -19.47 -17.01 -9.46
C ILE A 69 -20.99 -17.21 -9.51
N GLU A 70 -21.79 -16.15 -9.59
CA GLU A 70 -23.26 -16.19 -9.63
C GLU A 70 -23.83 -17.25 -10.60
N PRO A 71 -23.33 -17.39 -11.86
CA PRO A 71 -23.83 -18.43 -12.77
C PRO A 71 -23.53 -19.85 -12.30
N ILE A 72 -22.39 -20.05 -11.63
CA ILE A 72 -21.95 -21.34 -11.09
C ILE A 72 -22.82 -21.72 -9.90
N GLU A 73 -23.10 -20.77 -8.99
CA GLU A 73 -24.00 -20.97 -7.86
C GLU A 73 -25.42 -21.32 -8.32
N LEU A 74 -25.92 -20.65 -9.36
CA LEU A 74 -27.23 -20.94 -9.96
C LEU A 74 -27.27 -22.34 -10.58
N LEU A 75 -26.21 -22.75 -11.29
CA LEU A 75 -26.08 -24.09 -11.86
C LEU A 75 -26.04 -25.17 -10.77
N LEU A 76 -25.30 -24.93 -9.69
CA LEU A 76 -25.18 -25.84 -8.54
C LEU A 76 -26.45 -25.88 -7.69
N SER A 77 -27.35 -24.91 -7.82
CA SER A 77 -28.64 -24.88 -7.12
C SER A 77 -29.70 -25.79 -7.77
N ASN A 78 -29.48 -26.22 -9.02
CA ASN A 78 -30.41 -27.09 -9.74
C ASN A 78 -30.53 -28.50 -9.12
N SER A 79 -31.73 -29.08 -9.19
CA SER A 79 -32.07 -30.35 -8.54
C SER A 79 -31.68 -31.60 -9.32
N THR A 80 -31.09 -31.45 -10.52
CA THR A 80 -30.73 -32.56 -11.40
C THR A 80 -29.50 -33.34 -10.93
N ILE A 81 -28.68 -32.74 -10.05
CA ILE A 81 -27.49 -33.37 -9.48
C ILE A 81 -27.87 -34.05 -8.15
N ASN A 82 -27.35 -35.27 -7.93
CA ASN A 82 -27.49 -35.98 -6.65
C ASN A 82 -27.03 -35.09 -5.47
N LYS A 83 -27.75 -35.15 -4.33
CA LYS A 83 -27.50 -34.31 -3.15
C LYS A 83 -26.05 -34.35 -2.66
N ASP A 84 -25.44 -35.52 -2.59
CA ASP A 84 -24.07 -35.69 -2.05
C ASP A 84 -23.02 -35.17 -3.04
N GLN A 85 -23.23 -35.42 -4.33
CA GLN A 85 -22.39 -34.88 -5.40
C GLN A 85 -22.48 -33.34 -5.43
N ARG A 86 -23.69 -32.80 -5.28
CA ARG A 86 -23.91 -31.35 -5.20
C ARG A 86 -23.22 -30.74 -4.00
N ALA A 87 -23.33 -31.36 -2.81
CA ALA A 87 -22.64 -30.89 -1.61
C ALA A 87 -21.11 -30.87 -1.78
N SER A 88 -20.55 -31.92 -2.39
CA SER A 88 -19.12 -32.02 -2.70
C SER A 88 -18.67 -30.94 -3.69
N LEU A 89 -19.44 -30.69 -4.75
CA LEU A 89 -19.15 -29.67 -5.75
C LEU A 89 -19.23 -28.25 -5.17
N VAL A 90 -20.27 -27.94 -4.38
CA VAL A 90 -20.40 -26.64 -3.69
C VAL A 90 -19.22 -26.41 -2.75
N SER A 91 -18.84 -27.42 -1.97
CA SER A 91 -17.68 -27.36 -1.07
C SER A 91 -16.38 -27.12 -1.84
N SER A 92 -16.15 -27.86 -2.93
CA SER A 92 -14.96 -27.71 -3.76
C SER A 92 -14.91 -26.33 -4.42
N CYS A 93 -16.03 -25.86 -4.96
CA CYS A 93 -16.15 -24.54 -5.57
C CYS A 93 -15.84 -23.43 -4.56
N SER A 94 -16.44 -23.49 -3.37
CA SER A 94 -16.18 -22.52 -2.29
C SER A 94 -14.70 -22.48 -1.88
N LYS A 95 -14.04 -23.65 -1.78
CA LYS A 95 -12.59 -23.73 -1.53
C LYS A 95 -11.78 -23.07 -2.64
N THR A 96 -12.07 -23.38 -3.89
CA THR A 96 -11.38 -22.80 -5.06
C THR A 96 -11.58 -21.29 -5.12
N ILE A 97 -12.80 -20.80 -4.89
CA ILE A 97 -13.10 -19.36 -4.83
C ILE A 97 -12.26 -18.70 -3.74
N THR A 98 -12.25 -19.26 -2.54
CA THR A 98 -11.50 -18.71 -1.40
C THR A 98 -10.00 -18.66 -1.70
N GLN A 99 -9.44 -19.73 -2.28
CA GLN A 99 -8.04 -19.77 -2.69
C GLN A 99 -7.74 -18.70 -3.75
N TYR A 100 -8.58 -18.59 -4.79
CA TYR A 100 -8.43 -17.59 -5.84
C TYR A 100 -8.46 -16.15 -5.28
N LYS A 101 -9.38 -15.87 -4.35
CA LYS A 101 -9.45 -14.58 -3.65
C LYS A 101 -8.13 -14.28 -2.91
N PHE A 102 -7.57 -15.27 -2.22
CA PHE A 102 -6.30 -15.13 -1.50
C PHE A 102 -5.09 -14.92 -2.43
N ASP A 103 -4.99 -15.71 -3.50
CA ASP A 103 -3.90 -15.61 -4.47
C ASP A 103 -3.90 -14.25 -5.16
N LEU A 104 -5.08 -13.73 -5.51
CA LEU A 104 -5.22 -12.42 -6.11
C LEU A 104 -4.80 -11.28 -5.18
N MET A 105 -5.10 -11.38 -3.88
CA MET A 105 -4.59 -10.39 -2.92
C MET A 105 -3.06 -10.45 -2.79
N SER A 106 -2.51 -11.65 -2.75
CA SER A 106 -1.07 -11.87 -2.64
C SER A 106 -0.32 -11.34 -3.87
N LEU A 107 -0.87 -11.58 -5.07
CA LEU A 107 -0.35 -11.02 -6.31
C LEU A 107 -0.40 -9.48 -6.31
N ASN A 108 -1.52 -8.89 -5.91
CA ASN A 108 -1.65 -7.43 -5.81
C ASN A 108 -0.64 -6.84 -4.83
N LEU A 109 -0.43 -7.49 -3.68
CA LEU A 109 0.57 -7.04 -2.70
C LEU A 109 1.98 -7.08 -3.32
N ASN A 110 2.34 -8.17 -3.99
CA ASN A 110 3.65 -8.33 -4.63
C ASN A 110 3.89 -7.26 -5.71
N ILE A 111 2.89 -7.02 -6.59
CA ILE A 111 2.98 -5.96 -7.61
C ILE A 111 3.24 -4.59 -6.97
N MET A 112 2.50 -4.25 -5.91
CA MET A 112 2.69 -2.96 -5.23
C MET A 112 4.05 -2.87 -4.52
N GLU A 113 4.55 -3.97 -3.95
CA GLU A 113 5.88 -4.01 -3.36
C GLU A 113 6.99 -3.83 -4.42
N ASN A 114 6.78 -4.32 -5.65
CA ASN A 114 7.67 -4.07 -6.78
C ASN A 114 7.68 -2.60 -7.18
N ILE A 115 6.49 -1.99 -7.34
CA ILE A 115 6.35 -0.56 -7.64
C ILE A 115 7.04 0.30 -6.58
N LYS A 116 6.91 -0.07 -5.29
CA LYS A 116 7.63 0.60 -4.19
C LYS A 116 9.15 0.52 -4.39
N ARG A 117 9.68 -0.65 -4.74
CA ARG A 117 11.12 -0.82 -5.01
C ARG A 117 11.59 0.03 -6.20
N ASP A 118 10.79 0.10 -7.25
CA ASP A 118 11.08 0.92 -8.44
C ASP A 118 11.11 2.42 -8.09
N HIS A 119 10.15 2.91 -7.30
CA HIS A 119 10.17 4.28 -6.80
C HIS A 119 11.42 4.56 -5.93
N GLN A 120 11.80 3.63 -5.06
CA GLN A 120 13.00 3.76 -4.24
C GLN A 120 14.28 3.81 -5.06
N GLN A 121 14.37 3.00 -6.12
CA GLN A 121 15.51 3.03 -7.02
C GLN A 121 15.54 4.35 -7.82
N SER A 122 14.41 4.77 -8.39
CA SER A 122 14.29 6.04 -9.11
C SER A 122 14.69 7.24 -8.23
N LEU A 123 14.30 7.23 -6.95
CA LEU A 123 14.73 8.27 -6.01
C LEU A 123 16.25 8.28 -5.78
N LYS A 124 16.88 7.12 -5.64
CA LYS A 124 18.34 7.03 -5.52
C LYS A 124 19.03 7.59 -6.76
N ASP A 125 18.55 7.22 -7.94
CA ASP A 125 19.13 7.67 -9.21
C ASP A 125 18.98 9.19 -9.40
N LEU A 126 17.81 9.74 -9.06
CA LEU A 126 17.56 11.18 -9.11
C LEU A 126 18.41 11.95 -8.09
N GLN A 127 18.59 11.41 -6.89
CA GLN A 127 19.46 12.01 -5.87
C GLN A 127 20.93 11.99 -6.30
N LEU A 128 21.40 10.91 -6.92
CA LEU A 128 22.76 10.85 -7.48
C LEU A 128 22.95 11.87 -8.60
N LYS A 129 21.98 11.99 -9.52
CA LYS A 129 22.02 13.02 -10.56
C LYS A 129 22.09 14.42 -9.98
N LEU A 130 21.27 14.71 -8.96
CA LEU A 130 21.29 16.00 -8.26
C LEU A 130 22.65 16.29 -7.61
N ILE A 131 23.29 15.29 -7.00
CA ILE A 131 24.63 15.45 -6.40
C ILE A 131 25.68 15.72 -7.48
N ILE A 132 25.60 15.04 -8.63
CA ILE A 132 26.55 15.22 -9.74
C ILE A 132 26.34 16.58 -10.42
N SER A 133 25.10 17.04 -10.58
CA SER A 133 24.76 18.30 -11.25
C SER A 133 24.92 19.54 -10.35
N ASN A 134 24.99 19.38 -9.02
CA ASN A 134 25.09 20.48 -8.08
C ASN A 134 26.48 20.61 -7.46
N HIS A 135 27.04 21.81 -7.59
CA HIS A 135 28.18 22.25 -6.79
C HIS A 135 27.78 22.88 -5.45
N ASP A 136 26.49 23.18 -5.25
CA ASP A 136 25.95 23.80 -4.04
C ASP A 136 25.24 22.77 -3.15
N GLU A 137 25.88 22.45 -2.02
CA GLU A 137 25.38 21.52 -1.01
C GLU A 137 24.07 22.00 -0.38
N THR A 138 23.84 23.32 -0.29
CA THR A 138 22.67 23.88 0.41
C THR A 138 21.36 23.55 -0.31
N SER A 139 21.36 23.57 -1.65
CA SER A 139 20.23 23.17 -2.48
C SER A 139 19.86 21.68 -2.27
N ILE A 140 20.86 20.81 -2.12
CA ILE A 140 20.68 19.39 -1.86
C ILE A 140 20.05 19.18 -0.48
N GLU A 141 20.52 19.91 0.53
CA GLU A 141 19.99 19.84 1.90
C GLU A 141 18.53 20.27 1.98
N VAL A 142 18.15 21.36 1.30
CA VAL A 142 16.74 21.83 1.28
C VAL A 142 15.81 20.77 0.66
N ILE A 143 16.22 20.15 -0.44
CA ILE A 143 15.44 19.08 -1.10
C ILE A 143 15.31 17.87 -0.15
N LYS A 144 16.42 17.41 0.46
CA LYS A 144 16.41 16.31 1.42
C LYS A 144 15.54 16.60 2.64
N ALA A 145 15.63 17.81 3.20
CA ALA A 145 14.83 18.24 4.34
C ALA A 145 13.32 18.24 4.00
N GLY A 146 12.95 18.70 2.80
CA GLY A 146 11.59 18.63 2.29
C GLY A 146 11.08 17.19 2.17
N GLN A 147 11.89 16.27 1.63
CA GLN A 147 11.53 14.85 1.56
C GLN A 147 11.32 14.23 2.95
N ILE A 148 12.20 14.54 3.91
CA ILE A 148 12.08 14.06 5.30
C ILE A 148 10.79 14.59 5.94
N ALA A 149 10.48 15.88 5.75
CA ALA A 149 9.26 16.48 6.27
C ALA A 149 8.00 15.82 5.67
N MET A 150 8.00 15.57 4.36
CA MET A 150 6.93 14.84 3.68
C MET A 150 6.77 13.43 4.25
N ARG A 151 7.87 12.68 4.40
CA ARG A 151 7.85 11.33 4.99
C ARG A 151 7.38 11.31 6.43
N LYS A 152 7.79 12.27 7.26
CA LYS A 152 7.33 12.37 8.67
C LYS A 152 5.83 12.60 8.77
N ARG A 153 5.23 13.39 7.87
CA ARG A 153 3.78 13.62 7.82
C ARG A 153 3.01 12.40 7.37
N HIS A 154 3.53 11.69 6.37
CA HIS A 154 2.87 10.56 5.73
C HIS A 154 3.33 9.20 6.28
N HIS A 155 4.11 9.18 7.36
CA HIS A 155 4.55 7.93 7.96
C HIS A 155 3.30 7.16 8.44
N PRO A 156 3.05 5.94 7.94
CA PRO A 156 1.83 5.19 8.27
C PRO A 156 1.71 4.73 9.74
N CYS A 157 2.69 5.05 10.60
CA CYS A 157 2.81 4.45 11.93
C CYS A 157 2.84 5.49 13.05
N ARG A 158 1.66 5.97 13.45
CA ARG A 158 1.41 6.31 14.87
C ARG A 158 0.33 5.45 15.54
N LEU A 159 -0.31 4.53 14.82
CA LEU A 159 -1.43 3.74 15.38
C LEU A 159 -1.24 2.21 15.32
N PHE A 160 -0.20 1.69 14.64
CA PHE A 160 -0.05 0.24 14.45
C PHE A 160 0.65 -0.48 15.62
N PHE A 161 1.63 0.13 16.28
CA PHE A 161 2.33 -0.56 17.39
C PHE A 161 1.56 -0.57 18.71
N ILE A 162 0.61 0.36 18.92
CA ILE A 162 -0.19 0.38 20.16
C ILE A 162 -1.30 -0.68 20.12
N ASN A 163 -1.85 -0.98 18.94
CA ASN A 163 -2.95 -1.95 18.82
C ASN A 163 -2.47 -3.40 18.61
N CYS A 164 -1.30 -3.65 18.01
CA CYS A 164 -0.76 -5.01 17.95
C CYS A 164 -0.42 -5.55 19.35
N ALA A 165 0.06 -4.71 20.29
CA ALA A 165 0.27 -5.15 21.68
C ALA A 165 -1.05 -5.38 22.45
N ALA A 166 -2.13 -4.66 22.11
CA ALA A 166 -3.42 -4.77 22.78
C ALA A 166 -4.24 -6.00 22.33
N VAL A 167 -4.15 -6.37 21.04
CA VAL A 167 -4.88 -7.53 20.49
C VAL A 167 -4.21 -8.85 20.92
N THR A 168 -2.88 -8.93 20.96
CA THR A 168 -2.19 -10.14 21.42
C THR A 168 -2.37 -10.38 22.93
N ARG A 169 -2.51 -9.32 23.75
CA ARG A 169 -2.85 -9.47 25.18
C ARG A 169 -4.27 -9.97 25.41
N ARG A 170 -5.26 -9.55 24.61
CA ARG A 170 -6.65 -10.05 24.70
C ARG A 170 -6.80 -11.49 24.22
N ALA A 171 -6.03 -11.90 23.21
CA ALA A 171 -6.02 -13.28 22.75
C ALA A 171 -5.44 -14.22 23.83
N ASN A 172 -4.41 -13.82 24.56
CA ASN A 172 -3.83 -14.66 25.62
C ASN A 172 -4.67 -14.71 26.90
N SER A 173 -5.42 -13.67 27.24
CA SER A 173 -6.33 -13.70 28.40
C SER A 173 -7.65 -14.43 28.13
N ALA A 174 -8.11 -14.50 26.87
CA ALA A 174 -9.27 -15.32 26.50
C ALA A 174 -8.97 -16.83 26.48
N SER A 175 -7.71 -17.22 26.23
CA SER A 175 -7.25 -18.61 26.22
C SER A 175 -7.10 -19.23 27.62
N GLN A 176 -6.94 -18.41 28.67
CA GLN A 176 -6.80 -18.87 30.05
C GLN A 176 -8.14 -19.05 30.79
N LEU A 177 -9.26 -18.57 30.23
CA LEU A 177 -10.60 -18.67 30.82
C LEU A 177 -11.44 -19.84 30.26
N ARG A 178 -10.84 -20.75 29.47
CA ARG A 178 -11.49 -21.97 28.95
C ARG A 178 -10.92 -23.29 29.49
N VAL A 179 -10.11 -23.22 30.55
CA VAL A 179 -9.64 -24.39 31.29
C VAL A 179 -9.98 -24.21 32.76
N LEU A 180 -11.27 -24.23 33.07
CA LEU A 180 -11.84 -24.61 34.35
C LEU A 180 -13.14 -25.38 34.07
#